data_AF-K2ASW8-F1
#
_entry.id   AF-K2ASW8-F1
#
_cell.length_a   1.000
_cell.length_b   1.000
_cell.length_c   1.000
_cell.angle_alpha   90.00
_cell.angle_beta   90.00
_cell.angle_gamma   90.00
#
_symmetry.space_group_name_H-M   'P 1'
#
loop_
_entity.id
_entity.type
_entity.pdbx_description
1 polymer ?
#
loop_
_entity_poly.entity_id
_entity_poly.type
_entity_poly.pdbx_seq_one_letter_code
_entity_poly.pdbx_strand_id
1 'polypeptide(L)'
;MANIINKIWLLGGWFYITLFLGIVTYPFLQKSTLRLHKIIIIMAVFFALYTSGREIQSRIAKDFSLFFNSVDKKIEKETKNQRSFAKEVKKVLPSSSTGCLYRYRDTQAAYLVQELYPLIFRPVNEDNPLINCQYIISQSRPRPNLEKQQILEYKNSYLYKGVH
;
A
#
# COMPACT_ATOMS: atom_id res chain seq x y z
N MET A 1 4.48 6.15 15.07
CA MET A 1 5.21 5.55 16.20
C MET A 1 4.38 4.53 16.99
N ALA A 2 3.08 4.76 17.22
CA ALA A 2 2.20 3.82 17.96
C ALA A 2 2.17 2.38 17.40
N ASN A 3 2.24 2.21 16.07
CA ASN A 3 2.26 0.88 15.44
C ASN A 3 3.53 0.04 15.72
N ILE A 4 4.66 0.69 16.02
CA ILE A 4 5.93 0.00 16.30
C ILE A 4 5.91 -0.52 17.74
N ILE A 5 5.44 0.30 18.68
CA ILE A 5 5.30 -0.06 20.10
C ILE A 5 4.37 -1.27 20.25
N ASN A 6 3.23 -1.26 19.56
CA ASN A 6 2.27 -2.37 19.65
C ASN A 6 2.83 -3.69 19.07
N LYS A 7 3.66 -3.63 18.02
CA LYS A 7 4.34 -4.82 17.45
C LYS A 7 5.47 -5.34 18.35
N ILE A 8 6.24 -4.44 18.98
CA ILE A 8 7.29 -4.82 19.95
C ILE A 8 6.66 -5.44 21.19
N TRP A 9 5.53 -4.93 21.65
CA TRP A 9 4.80 -5.49 22.79
C TRP A 9 4.24 -6.88 22.50
N LEU A 10 3.78 -7.12 21.26
CA LEU A 10 3.32 -8.44 20.83
C LEU A 10 4.47 -9.45 20.82
N LEU A 11 5.63 -9.10 20.25
CA LEU A 11 6.83 -9.96 20.23
C LEU A 11 7.41 -10.17 21.63
N GLY A 12 7.46 -9.13 22.45
CA GLY A 12 7.89 -9.20 23.85
C GLY A 12 6.94 -10.03 24.71
N GLY A 13 5.63 -9.90 24.50
CA GLY A 13 4.60 -10.69 25.20
C GLY A 13 4.77 -12.19 24.98
N TRP A 14 5.05 -12.62 23.75
CA TRP A 14 5.36 -14.02 23.46
C TRP A 14 6.64 -14.51 24.13
N PHE A 15 7.67 -13.65 24.25
CA PHE A 15 8.90 -13.97 24.98
C PHE A 15 8.64 -14.18 26.48
N TYR A 16 7.85 -13.32 27.13
CA TYR A 16 7.51 -13.50 28.54
C TYR A 16 6.65 -14.73 28.80
N ILE A 17 5.73 -15.07 27.88
CA ILE A 17 4.90 -16.28 27.97
C ILE A 17 5.76 -17.54 27.85
N THR A 18 6.70 -17.60 26.91
CA THR A 18 7.60 -18.76 26.76
C THR A 18 8.58 -18.88 27.92
N LEU A 19 9.08 -17.76 28.44
CA LEU A 19 9.95 -17.73 29.63
C LEU A 19 9.20 -18.21 30.88
N PHE A 20 7.96 -17.76 31.07
CA PHE A 20 7.09 -18.22 32.17
C PHE A 20 6.78 -19.72 32.08
N LEU A 21 6.44 -20.21 30.88
CA LEU A 21 6.25 -21.65 30.63
C LEU A 21 7.53 -22.45 30.93
N GLY A 22 8.70 -21.93 30.58
CA GLY A 22 10.00 -22.53 30.93
C GLY A 22 10.21 -22.64 32.45
N ILE A 23 9.94 -21.57 33.19
CA ILE A 23 10.10 -21.52 34.66
C ILE A 23 9.12 -22.48 35.35
N VAL A 24 7.86 -22.52 34.90
CA VAL A 24 6.81 -23.38 35.49
C VAL A 24 7.09 -24.86 35.20
N THR A 25 7.63 -25.20 34.03
CA THR A 25 7.94 -26.60 33.66
C THR A 25 9.28 -27.10 34.22
N TYR A 26 10.21 -26.20 34.57
CA TYR A 26 11.53 -26.52 35.15
C TYR A 26 11.49 -27.44 36.40
N PRO A 27 10.68 -27.18 37.44
CA PRO A 27 10.64 -28.05 38.62
C PRO A 27 10.01 -29.43 38.34
N PHE A 28 9.14 -29.54 37.33
CA PHE A 28 8.57 -30.83 36.90
C PHE A 28 9.57 -31.69 36.11
N LEU A 29 10.48 -31.06 35.36
CA LEU A 29 11.60 -31.72 34.70
C LEU A 29 12.61 -32.33 35.69
N GLN A 30 12.76 -31.73 36.88
CA GLN A 30 13.72 -32.18 37.88
C GLN A 30 13.20 -33.36 38.73
N LYS A 31 11.89 -33.43 39.00
CA LYS A 31 11.25 -34.51 39.79
C LYS A 31 10.80 -35.73 38.97
N SER A 32 10.74 -35.64 37.65
CA SER A 32 10.27 -36.75 36.80
C SER A 32 11.34 -37.83 36.62
N THR A 33 11.09 -39.01 37.21
CA THR A 33 11.91 -40.24 37.08
C THR A 33 11.70 -40.95 35.73
N LEU A 34 10.68 -40.56 34.95
CA LEU A 34 10.33 -41.19 33.68
C LEU A 34 10.97 -40.43 32.51
N ARG A 35 12.00 -41.03 31.89
CA ARG A 35 12.69 -40.53 30.68
C ARG A 35 11.73 -40.06 29.58
N LEU A 36 10.58 -40.71 29.44
CA LEU A 36 9.53 -40.39 28.46
C LEU A 36 8.95 -38.98 28.62
N HIS A 37 8.73 -38.51 29.85
CA HIS A 37 8.16 -37.17 30.07
C HIS A 37 9.14 -36.07 29.65
N LYS A 38 10.44 -36.25 29.89
CA LYS A 38 11.47 -35.31 29.45
C LYS A 38 11.51 -35.20 27.93
N ILE A 39 11.40 -36.33 27.23
CA ILE A 39 11.38 -36.36 25.76
C ILE A 39 10.14 -35.62 25.22
N ILE A 40 8.95 -35.86 25.79
CA ILE A 40 7.71 -35.18 25.37
C ILE A 40 7.81 -33.66 25.55
N ILE A 41 8.36 -33.19 26.68
CA ILE A 41 8.52 -31.75 26.93
C ILE A 41 9.52 -31.12 25.95
N ILE A 42 10.66 -31.77 25.70
CA ILE A 42 11.65 -31.28 24.71
C ILE A 42 11.02 -31.19 23.32
N MET A 43 10.24 -32.21 22.93
CA MET A 43 9.53 -32.23 21.65
C MET A 43 8.50 -31.10 21.55
N ALA A 44 7.76 -30.82 22.63
CA ALA A 44 6.79 -29.74 22.69
C ALA A 44 7.45 -28.36 22.56
N VAL A 45 8.61 -28.16 23.20
CA VAL A 45 9.41 -26.93 23.08
C VAL A 45 9.94 -26.76 21.65
N PHE A 46 10.45 -27.83 21.02
CA PHE A 46 10.88 -27.80 19.62
C PHE A 46 9.73 -27.48 18.68
N PHE A 47 8.54 -28.06 18.91
CA PHE A 47 7.36 -27.79 18.12
C PHE A 47 6.90 -26.34 18.26
N ALA A 48 6.89 -25.80 19.49
CA ALA A 48 6.57 -24.40 19.76
C ALA A 48 7.57 -23.43 19.12
N LEU A 49 8.87 -23.76 19.15
CA LEU A 49 9.91 -22.99 18.46
C LEU A 49 9.74 -23.03 16.94
N TYR A 50 9.41 -24.19 16.38
CA TYR A 50 9.19 -24.35 14.95
C TYR A 50 7.95 -23.58 14.46
N THR A 51 6.83 -23.68 15.18
CA THR A 51 5.58 -22.98 14.81
C THR A 51 5.72 -21.47 14.96
N SER A 52 6.31 -21.00 16.06
CA SER A 52 6.58 -19.57 16.26
C SER A 52 7.57 -19.03 15.23
N GLY A 53 8.65 -19.76 14.93
CA GLY A 53 9.60 -19.41 13.88
C GLY A 53 8.94 -19.29 12.51
N ARG A 54 8.06 -20.25 12.15
CA ARG A 54 7.33 -20.24 10.87
C ARG A 54 6.31 -19.10 10.78
N GLU A 55 5.60 -18.79 11.86
CA GLU A 55 4.70 -17.64 11.94
C GLU A 55 5.44 -16.32 11.80
N ILE A 56 6.58 -16.19 12.49
CA ILE A 56 7.45 -15.01 12.41
C ILE A 56 7.97 -14.86 10.98
N GLN A 57 8.47 -15.93 10.35
CA GLN A 57 8.97 -15.87 8.98
C GLN A 57 7.87 -15.49 7.97
N SER A 58 6.65 -16.00 8.15
CA SER A 58 5.48 -15.67 7.31
C SER A 58 5.05 -14.21 7.45
N ARG A 59 5.00 -13.69 8.69
CA ARG A 59 4.67 -12.29 8.98
C ARG A 59 5.78 -11.34 8.53
N ILE A 60 7.03 -11.70 8.81
CA ILE A 60 8.22 -10.98 8.36
C ILE A 60 8.27 -10.96 6.84
N ALA A 61 8.08 -12.06 6.13
CA ALA A 61 8.13 -12.06 4.66
C ALA A 61 7.07 -11.12 4.04
N LYS A 62 5.85 -11.08 4.60
CA LYS A 62 4.80 -10.16 4.16
C LYS A 62 5.15 -8.70 4.45
N ASP A 63 5.59 -8.38 5.67
CA ASP A 63 5.94 -7.02 6.07
C ASP A 63 7.26 -6.53 5.44
N PHE A 64 8.25 -7.41 5.25
CA PHE A 64 9.52 -7.13 4.59
C PHE A 64 9.35 -6.91 3.10
N SER A 65 8.41 -7.61 2.43
CA SER A 65 8.08 -7.30 1.03
C SER A 65 7.51 -5.89 0.87
N LEU A 66 6.83 -5.36 1.90
CA LEU A 66 6.32 -3.99 1.93
C LEU A 66 7.38 -2.96 2.35
N PHE A 67 8.35 -3.36 3.19
CA PHE A 67 9.47 -2.52 3.60
C PHE A 67 10.57 -2.39 2.52
N PHE A 68 10.80 -3.44 1.72
CA PHE A 68 11.77 -3.45 0.62
C PHE A 68 11.18 -3.06 -0.75
N ASN A 69 9.86 -2.86 -0.84
CA ASN A 69 9.32 -2.18 -2.01
C ASN A 69 9.87 -0.77 -2.04
N SER A 70 10.50 -0.38 -3.16
CA SER A 70 11.02 0.97 -3.35
C SER A 70 9.94 1.99 -3.01
N VAL A 71 10.34 3.11 -2.41
CA VAL A 71 9.44 4.22 -2.04
C VAL A 71 8.51 4.56 -3.21
N ASP A 72 9.02 4.47 -4.44
CA ASP A 72 8.26 4.65 -5.67
C ASP A 72 7.09 3.67 -5.85
N LYS A 73 7.29 2.37 -5.61
CA LYS A 73 6.21 1.36 -5.71
C LYS A 73 5.16 1.54 -4.62
N LYS A 74 5.58 1.98 -3.43
CA LYS A 74 4.67 2.28 -2.32
C LYS A 74 3.81 3.49 -2.66
N ILE A 75 4.43 4.56 -3.16
CA ILE A 75 3.74 5.76 -3.63
C ILE A 75 2.79 5.42 -4.78
N GLU A 76 3.21 4.62 -5.77
CA GLU A 76 2.33 4.21 -6.87
C GLU A 76 1.09 3.45 -6.37
N LYS A 77 1.26 2.56 -5.39
CA LYS A 77 0.14 1.79 -4.82
C LYS A 77 -0.81 2.68 -4.02
N GLU A 78 -0.29 3.57 -3.19
CA GLU A 78 -1.09 4.49 -2.37
C GLU A 78 -1.79 5.57 -3.23
N THR A 79 -1.15 6.01 -4.30
CA THR A 79 -1.68 7.02 -5.23
C THR A 79 -2.40 6.40 -6.44
N LYS A 80 -2.73 5.10 -6.44
CA LYS A 80 -3.39 4.40 -7.56
C LYS A 80 -2.77 4.71 -8.94
N ASN A 81 -1.45 4.69 -9.04
CA ASN A 81 -0.66 4.95 -10.25
C ASN A 81 -0.71 6.39 -10.80
N GLN A 82 -1.20 7.38 -10.06
CA GLN A 82 -1.29 8.75 -10.55
C GLN A 82 0.08 9.35 -10.93
N ARG A 83 1.17 8.94 -10.27
CA ARG A 83 2.53 9.35 -10.65
C ARG A 83 2.92 8.92 -12.06
N SER A 84 2.68 7.65 -12.38
CA SER A 84 3.01 7.10 -13.71
C SER A 84 2.08 7.65 -14.78
N PHE A 85 0.82 7.89 -14.44
CA PHE A 85 -0.09 8.59 -15.33
C PHE A 85 0.39 10.02 -15.64
N ALA A 86 0.84 10.79 -14.63
CA ALA A 86 1.39 12.13 -14.84
C ALA A 86 2.60 12.12 -15.80
N LYS A 87 3.47 11.12 -15.69
CA LYS A 87 4.61 10.95 -16.60
C LYS A 87 4.16 10.73 -18.04
N GLU A 88 3.15 9.90 -18.28
CA GLU A 88 2.62 9.69 -19.62
C GLU A 88 1.95 10.95 -20.18
N VAL A 89 1.18 11.67 -19.35
CA VAL A 89 0.56 12.94 -19.76
C VAL A 89 1.61 13.97 -20.17
N LYS A 90 2.73 14.09 -19.44
CA LYS A 90 3.83 15.03 -19.77
C LYS A 90 4.57 14.70 -21.07
N LYS A 91 4.54 13.46 -21.54
CA LYS A 91 5.13 13.09 -22.84
C LYS A 91 4.27 13.54 -24.00
N VAL A 92 2.95 13.57 -23.80
CA VAL A 92 1.98 13.82 -24.86
C VAL A 92 1.58 15.29 -24.95
N LEU A 93 1.54 15.98 -23.80
CA LEU A 93 1.12 17.38 -23.76
C LEU A 93 2.32 18.35 -23.78
N PRO A 94 2.20 19.48 -24.52
CA PRO A 94 3.14 20.59 -24.40
C PRO A 94 3.18 21.15 -22.98
N SER A 95 4.34 21.62 -22.53
CA SER A 95 4.60 22.06 -21.14
C SER A 95 3.73 23.22 -20.65
N SER A 96 3.13 23.99 -21.56
CA SER A 96 2.22 25.11 -21.29
C SER A 96 0.73 24.74 -21.31
N SER A 97 0.41 23.45 -21.46
CA SER A 97 -0.97 23.01 -21.59
C SER A 97 -1.74 23.20 -20.29
N THR A 98 -2.99 23.63 -20.43
CA THR A 98 -3.91 23.81 -19.31
C THR A 98 -5.13 22.93 -19.46
N GLY A 99 -5.75 22.57 -18.36
CA GLY A 99 -6.90 21.67 -18.44
C GLY A 99 -7.68 21.55 -17.15
N CYS A 100 -8.63 20.61 -17.17
CA CYS A 100 -9.52 20.34 -16.07
C CYS A 100 -9.38 18.89 -15.61
N LEU A 101 -9.29 18.71 -14.30
CA LEU A 101 -9.19 17.42 -13.64
C LEU A 101 -10.52 17.11 -12.96
N TYR A 102 -11.25 16.14 -13.49
CA TYR A 102 -12.52 15.71 -12.91
C TYR A 102 -12.30 14.61 -11.87
N ARG A 103 -13.13 14.66 -10.82
CA ARG A 103 -13.12 13.78 -9.64
C ARG A 103 -12.01 14.11 -8.63
N TYR A 104 -11.94 15.39 -8.25
CA TYR A 104 -10.92 15.94 -7.35
C TYR A 104 -11.05 15.59 -5.84
N ARG A 105 -12.09 14.86 -5.41
CA ARG A 105 -12.32 14.67 -3.96
C ARG A 105 -11.31 13.75 -3.26
N ASP A 106 -10.38 13.16 -3.99
CA ASP A 106 -9.40 12.21 -3.46
C ASP A 106 -7.98 12.83 -3.37
N THR A 107 -7.21 12.42 -2.36
CA THR A 107 -5.77 12.74 -2.21
C THR A 107 -4.94 12.42 -3.48
N GLN A 108 -5.43 11.49 -4.31
CA GLN A 108 -4.89 11.13 -5.61
C GLN A 108 -4.94 12.27 -6.62
N ALA A 109 -6.00 13.08 -6.61
CA ALA A 109 -6.16 14.19 -7.54
C ALA A 109 -5.22 15.35 -7.19
N ALA A 110 -5.10 15.68 -5.89
CA ALA A 110 -4.12 16.65 -5.41
C ALA A 110 -2.68 16.23 -5.75
N TYR A 111 -2.36 14.95 -5.54
CA TYR A 111 -1.06 14.38 -5.91
C TYR A 111 -0.80 14.44 -7.42
N LEU A 112 -1.81 14.13 -8.24
CA LEU A 112 -1.71 14.23 -9.70
C LEU A 112 -1.41 15.68 -10.14
N VAL A 113 -2.12 16.68 -9.59
CA VAL A 113 -1.89 18.10 -9.94
C VAL A 113 -0.46 18.52 -9.62
N GLN A 114 0.06 18.10 -8.46
CA GLN A 114 1.45 18.38 -8.07
C GLN A 114 2.45 17.74 -9.04
N GLU A 115 2.23 16.46 -9.39
CA GLU A 115 3.09 15.74 -10.32
C GLU A 115 2.97 16.25 -11.75
N LEU A 116 1.89 16.93 -12.14
CA LEU A 116 1.68 17.46 -13.49
C LEU A 116 2.42 18.79 -13.75
N TYR A 117 2.86 19.51 -12.72
CA TYR A 117 3.59 20.79 -12.87
C TYR A 117 4.76 20.66 -13.88
N PRO A 118 4.92 21.59 -14.85
CA PRO A 118 4.26 22.90 -14.97
C PRO A 118 2.87 22.91 -15.65
N LEU A 119 2.32 21.76 -16.05
CA LEU A 119 0.97 21.70 -16.65
C LEU A 119 -0.08 22.12 -15.61
N ILE A 120 -0.92 23.09 -15.95
CA ILE A 120 -1.89 23.66 -15.00
C ILE A 120 -3.24 22.98 -15.21
N PHE A 121 -3.53 21.97 -14.39
CA PHE A 121 -4.84 21.32 -14.34
C PHE A 121 -5.64 21.80 -13.14
N ARG A 122 -6.79 22.43 -13.41
CA ARG A 122 -7.69 22.90 -12.38
C ARG A 122 -8.65 21.78 -11.97
N PRO A 123 -8.82 21.53 -10.68
CA PRO A 123 -9.79 20.55 -10.23
C PRO A 123 -11.22 21.02 -10.45
N VAL A 124 -12.07 20.11 -10.93
CA VAL A 124 -13.49 20.38 -11.22
C VAL A 124 -14.35 19.30 -10.58
N ASN A 125 -15.49 19.71 -10.01
CA ASN A 125 -16.50 18.78 -9.49
C ASN A 125 -17.13 17.96 -10.61
N GLU A 126 -17.50 16.72 -10.30
CA GLU A 126 -18.05 15.77 -11.28
C GLU A 126 -19.40 16.24 -11.86
N ASP A 127 -20.16 17.01 -11.05
CA ASP A 127 -21.48 17.56 -11.37
C ASP A 127 -21.45 18.82 -12.24
N ASN A 128 -20.27 19.43 -12.40
CA ASN A 128 -20.16 20.60 -13.26
C ASN A 128 -20.26 20.17 -14.73
N PRO A 129 -21.03 20.90 -15.56
CA PRO A 129 -21.01 20.68 -17.00
C PRO A 129 -19.58 20.79 -17.51
N LEU A 130 -19.28 20.12 -18.63
CA LEU A 130 -17.96 20.14 -19.26
C LEU A 130 -17.51 21.59 -19.45
N ILE A 131 -16.70 22.08 -18.51
CA ILE A 131 -16.14 23.42 -18.57
C ILE A 131 -15.25 23.46 -19.81
N ASN A 132 -15.27 24.58 -20.55
CA ASN A 132 -14.41 24.82 -21.71
C ASN A 132 -12.93 24.80 -21.30
N CYS A 133 -12.36 23.61 -21.21
CA CYS A 133 -10.96 23.37 -20.87
C CYS A 133 -10.29 22.72 -22.08
N GLN A 134 -9.10 23.20 -22.43
CA GLN A 134 -8.34 22.72 -23.59
C GLN A 134 -8.04 21.20 -23.49
N TYR A 135 -7.76 20.71 -22.28
CA TYR A 135 -7.59 19.30 -21.99
C TYR A 135 -8.40 18.87 -20.78
N ILE A 136 -8.85 17.63 -20.77
CA ILE A 136 -9.69 17.07 -19.72
C ILE A 136 -9.09 15.77 -19.24
N ILE A 137 -8.80 15.68 -17.94
CA ILE A 137 -8.40 14.44 -17.28
C ILE A 137 -9.59 13.90 -16.49
N SER A 138 -9.91 12.63 -16.68
CA SER A 138 -10.93 11.91 -15.91
C SER A 138 -10.29 10.74 -15.17
N GLN A 139 -10.35 10.76 -13.84
CA GLN A 139 -9.82 9.68 -12.99
C GLN A 139 -10.88 8.60 -12.73
N SER A 140 -10.48 7.33 -12.88
CA SER A 140 -11.26 6.12 -12.55
C SER A 140 -12.53 5.85 -13.36
N ARG A 141 -13.02 6.80 -14.16
CA ARG A 141 -14.21 6.64 -15.02
C ARG A 141 -13.98 7.31 -16.37
N PRO A 142 -14.30 6.64 -17.48
CA PRO A 142 -14.30 7.27 -18.79
C PRO A 142 -15.46 8.27 -18.90
N ARG A 143 -15.34 9.19 -19.86
CA ARG A 143 -16.41 10.13 -20.23
C ARG A 143 -16.89 9.78 -21.64
N PRO A 144 -17.99 9.03 -21.79
CA PRO A 144 -18.48 8.57 -23.10
C PRO A 144 -18.69 9.71 -24.10
N ASN A 145 -19.14 10.87 -23.61
CA ASN A 145 -19.37 12.06 -24.43
C ASN A 145 -18.09 12.64 -25.07
N LEU A 146 -16.91 12.23 -24.61
CA LEU A 146 -15.59 12.68 -25.09
C LEU A 146 -14.76 11.55 -25.71
N GLU A 147 -15.35 10.37 -25.92
CA GLU A 147 -14.62 9.18 -26.37
C GLU A 147 -13.88 9.43 -27.70
N LYS A 148 -14.50 10.20 -28.62
CA LYS A 148 -13.89 10.59 -29.90
C LYS A 148 -12.70 11.53 -29.77
N GLN A 149 -12.52 12.15 -28.61
CA GLN A 149 -11.45 13.11 -28.30
C GLN A 149 -10.42 12.52 -27.34
N GLN A 150 -10.44 11.21 -27.09
CA GLN A 150 -9.47 10.54 -26.22
C GLN A 150 -8.07 10.61 -26.82
N ILE A 151 -7.13 11.08 -26.01
CA ILE A 151 -5.71 11.20 -26.34
C ILE A 151 -4.91 10.06 -25.70
N LEU A 152 -5.22 9.73 -24.45
CA LEU A 152 -4.48 8.73 -23.67
C LEU A 152 -5.41 8.02 -22.69
N GLU A 153 -5.22 6.72 -22.56
CA GLU A 153 -5.76 5.90 -21.47
C GLU A 153 -4.63 5.17 -20.77
N TYR A 154 -4.63 5.22 -19.43
CA TYR A 154 -3.65 4.52 -18.62
C TYR A 154 -4.27 4.09 -17.29
N LYS A 155 -4.39 2.78 -17.07
CA LYS A 155 -4.88 2.17 -15.81
C LYS A 155 -6.12 2.89 -15.26
N ASN A 156 -7.18 2.99 -16.07
CA ASN A 156 -8.45 3.66 -15.75
C ASN A 156 -8.35 5.17 -15.49
N SER A 157 -7.28 5.83 -15.94
CA SER A 157 -7.18 7.28 -16.01
C SER A 157 -7.14 7.71 -17.47
N TYR A 158 -7.92 8.73 -17.80
CA TYR A 158 -8.19 9.11 -19.19
C TYR A 158 -7.82 10.57 -19.41
N LEU A 159 -7.24 10.87 -20.57
CA LEU A 159 -6.97 12.22 -21.06
C LEU A 159 -7.72 12.45 -22.36
N TYR A 160 -8.45 13.55 -22.43
CA TYR A 160 -9.24 13.97 -23.59
C TYR A 160 -8.83 15.36 -24.05
N LYS A 161 -9.02 15.63 -25.34
CA LYS A 161 -9.03 16.99 -25.88
C LYS A 161 -10.37 17.65 -25.57
N GLY A 162 -10.35 18.90 -25.13
CA GLY A 162 -11.56 19.71 -25.00
C GLY A 162 -12.23 19.90 -26.35
N VAL A 163 -13.57 19.88 -26.35
CA VAL A 163 -14.38 20.29 -27.49
C VAL A 163 -14.68 21.78 -27.28
N HIS A 164 -14.15 22.62 -28.16
CA HIS A 164 -14.50 24.04 -28.26
C HIS A 164 -15.61 24.22 -29.29
#